data_AF-A0AB38YLS0-F1
#
_entry.id   AF-A0AB38YLS0-F1
#
_cell.length_a   1.000
_cell.length_b   1.000
_cell.length_c   1.000
_cell.angle_alpha   90.00
_cell.angle_beta   90.00
_cell.angle_gamma   90.00
#
_symmetry.space_group_name_H-M   'P 1'
#
loop_
_entity.id
_entity.type
_entity.pdbx_description
1 polymer ?
#
loop_
_entity_poly.entity_id
_entity_poly.type
_entity_poly.pdbx_seq_one_letter_code
_entity_poly.pdbx_strand_id
1 'polypeptide(L)'
;MQYNFTIRKKDKGYQIIVSYKDGIKWKQKSKQGFSTQREAKLYGQKIIDELRKTVTNPLDDSLKNITFIELCELYMREKIGISENTKLVYQYIIKNLSVLHQKRVRDISHQMIFKTLSDIEFANRTKNMHITFLKSVFNFAIKPYRIIRSNPVADIKRFTTKTYKSLTTFTIDEMDLLLKTYIDNKKLYTLLCIARYTGARYGEILALTWLDIDLAYNTIRINKQWSRTSNNTFGVKEPKTRNSIRTLPIPPILSNILLEYKSISNTERLFNINTSSTGNVNYAIRTIVPNKTIHAFRHTYATTLLANGVDIKTVASLLGDNINTVMNVYVHYSDEMRKNAAQDVSKIFG
;
A
#
# COMPACT_ATOMS: atom_id res chain seq x y z
N MET A 1 -17.69 -32.90 -0.57
CA MET A 1 -17.36 -32.47 0.81
C MET A 1 -17.13 -33.73 1.64
N GLN A 2 -15.94 -33.89 2.24
CA GLN A 2 -15.67 -34.98 3.20
C GLN A 2 -16.26 -34.60 4.56
N TYR A 3 -16.94 -35.52 5.23
CA TYR A 3 -17.52 -35.28 6.55
C TYR A 3 -17.67 -36.57 7.35
N ASN A 4 -17.68 -36.44 8.68
CA ASN A 4 -17.87 -37.52 9.66
C ASN A 4 -18.89 -37.09 10.72
N PHE A 5 -19.69 -38.06 11.17
CA PHE A 5 -20.63 -37.89 12.28
C PHE A 5 -20.12 -38.62 13.52
N THR A 6 -20.23 -37.98 14.68
CA THR A 6 -19.93 -38.61 15.98
C THR A 6 -21.09 -38.33 16.92
N ILE A 7 -21.72 -39.39 17.44
CA ILE A 7 -22.82 -39.31 18.40
C ILE A 7 -22.32 -39.81 19.75
N ARG A 8 -22.56 -39.04 20.82
CA ARG A 8 -22.24 -39.44 22.19
C ARG A 8 -23.38 -39.14 23.14
N LYS A 9 -23.57 -39.99 24.15
CA LYS A 9 -24.59 -39.82 25.21
C LYS A 9 -24.03 -38.91 26.31
N LYS A 10 -24.84 -37.96 26.78
CA LYS A 10 -24.51 -37.02 27.87
C LYS A 10 -25.71 -36.85 28.81
N ASP A 11 -25.50 -36.15 29.93
CA ASP A 11 -26.47 -35.97 31.02
C ASP A 11 -27.82 -35.38 30.56
N LYS A 12 -27.81 -34.58 29.48
CA LYS A 12 -29.01 -33.95 28.89
C LYS A 12 -29.43 -34.59 27.54
N GLY A 13 -29.15 -35.87 27.33
CA GLY A 13 -29.49 -36.61 26.10
C GLY A 13 -28.32 -36.80 25.13
N TYR A 14 -28.61 -37.12 23.87
CA TYR A 14 -27.60 -37.35 22.83
C TYR A 14 -27.04 -36.04 22.28
N GLN A 15 -25.74 -36.03 21.98
CA GLN A 15 -25.02 -34.95 21.28
C GLN A 15 -24.50 -35.48 19.94
N ILE A 16 -24.75 -34.73 18.86
CA ILE A 16 -24.14 -34.95 17.54
C ILE A 16 -23.02 -33.94 17.32
N ILE A 17 -21.89 -34.43 16.80
CA ILE A 17 -20.77 -33.63 16.31
C ILE A 17 -20.64 -33.92 14.81
N VAL A 18 -20.73 -32.88 14.00
CA VAL A 18 -20.54 -32.92 12.55
C VAL A 18 -19.17 -32.34 12.25
N SER A 19 -18.23 -33.18 11.84
CA SER A 19 -16.89 -32.77 11.37
C SER A 19 -16.90 -32.72 9.85
N TYR A 20 -16.57 -31.58 9.24
CA TYR A 20 -16.57 -31.43 7.79
C TYR A 20 -15.36 -30.66 7.29
N LYS A 21 -14.94 -30.95 6.05
CA LYS A 21 -13.79 -30.32 5.41
C LYS A 21 -14.25 -29.14 4.54
N ASP A 22 -13.79 -27.94 4.89
CA ASP A 22 -14.05 -26.68 4.19
C ASP A 22 -12.74 -26.19 3.54
N GLY A 23 -12.57 -26.49 2.26
CA GLY A 23 -11.29 -26.37 1.55
C GLY A 23 -10.24 -27.33 2.10
N ILE A 24 -9.17 -26.79 2.68
CA ILE A 24 -8.06 -27.56 3.28
C ILE A 24 -8.27 -27.79 4.79
N LYS A 25 -9.12 -26.98 5.45
CA LYS A 25 -9.29 -26.98 6.92
C LYS A 25 -10.49 -27.81 7.36
N TRP A 26 -10.33 -28.56 8.45
CA TRP A 26 -11.44 -29.24 9.12
C TRP A 26 -12.16 -28.28 10.07
N LYS A 27 -13.50 -28.30 10.04
CA LYS A 27 -14.37 -27.53 10.93
C LYS A 27 -15.38 -28.46 11.59
N GLN A 28 -15.88 -28.07 12.76
CA GLN A 28 -16.83 -28.86 13.52
C GLN A 28 -18.03 -28.01 13.96
N LYS A 29 -19.23 -28.58 13.88
CA LYS A 29 -20.46 -28.05 14.50
C LYS A 29 -21.04 -29.14 15.39
N SER A 30 -21.51 -28.76 16.58
CA SER A 30 -22.13 -29.73 17.50
C SER A 30 -23.40 -29.18 18.13
N LYS A 31 -24.34 -30.07 18.44
CA LYS A 31 -25.57 -29.76 19.17
C LYS A 31 -25.93 -30.91 20.10
N GLN A 32 -26.36 -30.58 21.31
CA GLN A 32 -26.78 -31.50 22.36
C GLN A 32 -28.28 -31.30 22.66
N GLY A 33 -28.92 -32.30 23.26
CA GLY A 33 -30.30 -32.21 23.74
C GLY A 33 -31.28 -33.11 22.99
N PHE A 34 -30.79 -34.09 22.23
CA PHE A 34 -31.65 -35.00 21.47
C PHE A 34 -32.08 -36.18 22.35
N SER A 35 -33.37 -36.51 22.32
CA SER A 35 -33.93 -37.63 23.09
C SER A 35 -33.50 -38.97 22.49
N THR A 36 -33.27 -39.03 21.17
CA THR A 36 -32.83 -40.24 20.48
C THR A 36 -31.61 -40.03 19.59
N GLN A 37 -30.85 -41.11 19.33
CA GLN A 37 -29.76 -41.09 18.34
C GLN A 37 -30.26 -40.77 16.92
N ARG A 38 -31.48 -41.16 16.59
CA ARG A 38 -32.11 -40.92 15.28
C ARG A 38 -32.33 -39.44 15.02
N GLU A 39 -32.85 -38.70 16.00
CA GLU A 39 -33.02 -37.24 15.92
C GLU A 39 -31.67 -36.52 15.77
N ALA A 40 -30.68 -36.95 16.56
CA ALA A 40 -29.32 -36.41 16.48
C ALA A 40 -28.71 -36.61 15.08
N LYS A 41 -28.93 -37.79 14.47
CA LYS A 41 -28.46 -38.11 13.11
C LYS A 41 -29.20 -37.30 12.03
N LEU A 42 -30.53 -37.14 12.14
CA LEU A 42 -31.32 -36.32 11.22
C LEU A 42 -30.89 -34.84 11.26
N TYR A 43 -30.59 -34.31 12.45
CA TYR A 43 -30.05 -32.97 12.58
C TYR A 43 -28.64 -32.83 11.97
N GLY A 44 -27.77 -33.83 12.17
CA GLY A 44 -26.47 -33.89 11.50
C GLY A 44 -26.60 -33.89 9.97
N GLN A 45 -27.56 -34.63 9.43
CA GLN A 45 -27.85 -34.65 8.00
C GLN A 45 -28.34 -33.29 7.49
N LYS A 46 -29.25 -32.62 8.22
CA LYS A 46 -29.70 -31.25 7.90
C LYS A 46 -28.53 -30.26 7.83
N ILE A 47 -27.57 -30.34 8.76
CA ILE A 47 -26.37 -29.49 8.72
C ILE A 47 -25.57 -29.73 7.44
N ILE A 48 -25.37 -30.99 7.05
CA ILE A 48 -24.65 -31.33 5.82
C ILE A 48 -25.40 -30.83 4.58
N ASP A 49 -26.73 -30.95 4.55
CA ASP A 49 -27.55 -30.48 3.44
C ASP A 49 -27.57 -28.95 3.34
N GLU A 50 -27.62 -28.23 4.46
CA GLU A 50 -27.45 -26.76 4.51
C GLU A 50 -26.05 -26.34 4.04
N LEU A 51 -25.00 -27.04 4.49
CA LEU A 51 -23.62 -26.81 4.06
C LEU A 51 -23.45 -27.10 2.56
N ARG A 52 -24.10 -28.14 2.04
CA ARG A 52 -24.12 -28.43 0.60
C ARG A 52 -24.80 -27.31 -0.16
N LYS A 53 -25.94 -26.81 0.30
CA LYS A 53 -26.64 -25.66 -0.31
C LYS A 53 -25.82 -24.37 -0.28
N THR A 54 -25.03 -24.14 0.78
CA THR A 54 -24.10 -22.99 0.83
C THR A 54 -22.85 -23.19 -0.04
N VAL A 55 -22.45 -24.43 -0.31
CA VAL A 55 -21.34 -24.79 -1.22
C VAL A 55 -21.78 -24.78 -2.68
N THR A 56 -23.04 -25.15 -2.97
CA THR A 56 -23.66 -25.04 -4.30
C THR A 56 -24.37 -23.70 -4.42
N ASN A 57 -23.62 -22.60 -4.32
CA ASN A 57 -24.12 -21.33 -4.85
C ASN A 57 -24.19 -21.51 -6.38
N PRO A 58 -25.39 -21.51 -7.01
CA PRO A 58 -25.48 -21.64 -8.45
C PRO A 58 -24.71 -20.47 -9.09
N LEU A 59 -24.00 -20.78 -10.18
CA LEU A 59 -23.34 -19.74 -10.96
C LEU A 59 -24.42 -18.85 -11.57
N ASP A 60 -24.15 -17.56 -11.65
CA ASP A 60 -25.00 -16.68 -12.42
C ASP A 60 -24.74 -16.95 -13.91
N ASP A 61 -25.76 -17.45 -14.60
CA ASP A 61 -25.69 -17.78 -16.02
C ASP A 61 -25.95 -16.57 -16.93
N SER A 62 -26.41 -15.43 -16.38
CA SER A 62 -26.57 -14.19 -17.16
C SER A 62 -25.23 -13.68 -17.71
N LEU A 63 -24.14 -13.91 -16.98
CA LEU A 63 -22.78 -13.49 -17.35
C LEU A 63 -21.89 -14.69 -17.75
N LYS A 64 -22.45 -15.84 -18.11
CA LYS A 64 -21.65 -17.05 -18.40
C LYS A 64 -20.63 -16.88 -19.53
N ASN A 65 -20.94 -16.02 -20.49
CA ASN A 65 -20.14 -15.78 -21.68
C ASN A 65 -19.28 -14.52 -21.59
N ILE A 66 -19.30 -13.81 -20.46
CA ILE A 66 -18.53 -12.57 -20.30
C ILE A 66 -17.05 -12.84 -20.56
N THR A 67 -16.46 -12.01 -21.40
CA THR A 67 -15.04 -12.01 -21.72
C THR A 67 -14.24 -11.36 -20.60
N PHE A 68 -12.93 -11.57 -20.59
CA PHE A 68 -12.06 -10.95 -19.60
C PHE A 68 -12.04 -9.43 -19.69
N ILE A 69 -12.09 -8.87 -20.91
CA ILE A 69 -12.10 -7.42 -21.10
C ILE A 69 -13.38 -6.80 -20.55
N GLU A 70 -14.55 -7.39 -20.85
CA GLU A 70 -15.84 -6.94 -20.33
C GLU A 70 -15.90 -7.03 -18.80
N LEU A 71 -15.35 -8.09 -18.20
CA LEU A 71 -15.23 -8.20 -16.74
C LEU A 71 -14.35 -7.08 -16.16
N CYS A 72 -13.24 -6.75 -16.82
CA CYS A 72 -12.37 -5.66 -16.40
C CYS A 72 -13.08 -4.30 -16.49
N GLU A 73 -13.82 -4.05 -17.56
CA GLU A 73 -14.62 -2.83 -17.73
C GLU A 73 -15.71 -2.70 -16.67
N LEU A 74 -16.43 -3.80 -16.40
CA LEU A 74 -17.44 -3.86 -15.33
C LEU A 74 -16.82 -3.58 -13.97
N TYR A 75 -15.67 -4.21 -13.68
CA TYR A 75 -14.91 -3.98 -12.45
C TYR A 75 -14.43 -2.53 -12.32
N MET A 76 -13.96 -1.92 -13.40
CA MET A 76 -13.52 -0.52 -13.40
C MET A 76 -14.70 0.45 -13.18
N ARG A 77 -15.88 0.13 -13.71
CA ARG A 77 -17.10 0.94 -13.58
C ARG A 77 -17.67 0.89 -12.17
N GLU A 78 -17.74 -0.29 -11.57
CA GLU A 78 -18.39 -0.48 -10.27
C GLU A 78 -17.48 -0.28 -9.07
N LYS A 79 -16.16 -0.27 -9.26
CA LYS A 79 -15.25 -0.12 -8.14
C LYS A 79 -15.17 1.34 -7.70
N ILE A 80 -15.79 1.62 -6.57
CA ILE A 80 -15.91 2.95 -5.95
C ILE A 80 -14.59 3.34 -5.23
N GLY A 81 -14.30 4.64 -5.17
CA GLY A 81 -13.25 5.20 -4.32
C GLY A 81 -11.80 4.98 -4.81
N ILE A 82 -11.62 4.61 -6.08
CA ILE A 82 -10.29 4.44 -6.67
C ILE A 82 -9.66 5.81 -6.97
N SER A 83 -8.40 5.99 -6.58
CA SER A 83 -7.64 7.18 -7.00
C SER A 83 -7.32 7.16 -8.49
N GLU A 84 -7.26 8.33 -9.12
CA GLU A 84 -6.97 8.46 -10.56
C GLU A 84 -5.70 7.72 -10.99
N ASN A 85 -4.63 7.80 -10.20
CA ASN A 85 -3.40 7.07 -10.48
C ASN A 85 -3.60 5.54 -10.47
N THR A 86 -4.46 5.02 -9.59
CA THR A 86 -4.77 3.59 -9.55
C THR A 86 -5.58 3.18 -10.79
N LYS A 87 -6.47 4.04 -11.30
CA LYS A 87 -7.18 3.78 -12.55
C LYS A 87 -6.24 3.68 -13.74
N LEU A 88 -5.27 4.60 -13.86
CA LEU A 88 -4.24 4.55 -14.90
C LEU A 88 -3.39 3.28 -14.81
N VAL A 89 -3.02 2.86 -13.60
CA VAL A 89 -2.31 1.59 -13.39
C VAL A 89 -3.17 0.40 -13.84
N TYR A 90 -4.46 0.39 -13.53
CA TYR A 90 -5.37 -0.68 -13.97
C TYR A 90 -5.54 -0.69 -15.49
N GLN A 91 -5.72 0.46 -16.13
CA GLN A 91 -5.78 0.57 -17.59
C GLN A 91 -4.49 0.07 -18.26
N TYR A 92 -3.33 0.44 -17.70
CA TYR A 92 -2.05 -0.08 -18.17
C TYR A 92 -1.96 -1.60 -18.03
N ILE A 93 -2.36 -2.16 -16.89
CA ILE A 93 -2.37 -3.63 -16.68
C ILE A 93 -3.33 -4.31 -17.68
N ILE A 94 -4.54 -3.79 -17.85
CA ILE A 94 -5.53 -4.33 -18.79
C ILE A 94 -4.95 -4.33 -20.20
N LYS A 95 -4.34 -3.23 -20.65
CA LYS A 95 -3.70 -3.13 -21.98
C LYS A 95 -2.65 -4.21 -22.19
N ASN A 96 -1.84 -4.52 -21.18
CA ASN A 96 -0.77 -5.53 -21.26
C ASN A 96 -1.27 -6.99 -21.13
N LEU A 97 -2.58 -7.20 -20.93
CA LEU A 97 -3.21 -8.51 -20.84
C LEU A 97 -4.09 -8.81 -22.07
N SER A 98 -3.76 -8.24 -23.23
CA SER A 98 -4.51 -8.36 -24.48
C SER A 98 -4.77 -9.82 -24.90
N VAL A 99 -3.82 -10.72 -24.63
CA VAL A 99 -3.94 -12.17 -24.89
C VAL A 99 -5.13 -12.81 -24.16
N LEU A 100 -5.58 -12.22 -23.05
CA LEU A 100 -6.72 -12.70 -22.28
C LEU A 100 -8.04 -12.04 -22.67
N HIS A 101 -8.03 -10.88 -23.35
CA HIS A 101 -9.20 -10.02 -23.53
C HIS A 101 -10.44 -10.75 -24.03
N GLN A 102 -10.31 -11.51 -25.12
CA GLN A 102 -11.43 -12.20 -25.77
C GLN A 102 -11.75 -13.58 -25.17
N LYS A 103 -11.00 -14.03 -24.16
CA LYS A 103 -11.27 -15.32 -23.50
C LYS A 103 -12.44 -15.16 -22.55
N ARG A 104 -13.34 -16.14 -22.52
CA ARG A 104 -14.41 -16.22 -21.52
C ARG A 104 -13.79 -16.38 -20.15
N VAL A 105 -14.32 -15.66 -19.16
CA VAL A 105 -13.82 -15.71 -17.78
C VAL A 105 -13.83 -17.13 -17.21
N ARG A 106 -14.84 -17.95 -17.58
CA ARG A 106 -14.96 -19.35 -17.15
C ARG A 106 -13.87 -20.27 -17.74
N ASP A 107 -13.24 -19.89 -18.84
CA ASP A 107 -12.23 -20.69 -19.55
C ASP A 107 -10.78 -20.29 -19.18
N ILE A 108 -10.61 -19.25 -18.35
CA ILE A 108 -9.28 -18.79 -17.93
C ILE A 108 -8.78 -19.64 -16.77
N SER A 109 -7.79 -20.49 -17.05
CA SER A 109 -7.16 -21.36 -16.06
C SER A 109 -5.97 -20.71 -15.34
N HIS A 110 -5.58 -21.30 -14.21
CA HIS A 110 -4.37 -20.93 -13.47
C HIS A 110 -3.11 -20.95 -14.37
N GLN A 111 -2.95 -22.02 -15.15
CA GLN A 111 -1.80 -22.21 -16.03
C GLN A 111 -1.75 -21.16 -17.14
N MET A 112 -2.90 -20.78 -17.69
CA MET A 112 -2.99 -19.71 -18.69
C MET A 112 -2.44 -18.39 -18.13
N ILE A 113 -2.91 -17.99 -16.94
CA ILE A 113 -2.47 -16.75 -16.30
C ILE A 113 -0.99 -16.80 -15.96
N PHE A 114 -0.51 -17.92 -15.40
CA PHE A 114 0.90 -18.06 -15.06
C PHE A 114 1.80 -17.94 -16.29
N LYS A 115 1.42 -18.57 -17.40
CA LYS A 115 2.13 -18.46 -18.69
C LYS A 115 2.14 -17.01 -19.18
N THR A 116 0.98 -16.37 -19.25
CA THR A 116 0.88 -14.95 -19.65
C THR A 116 1.78 -14.05 -18.82
N LEU A 117 1.81 -14.20 -17.49
CA LEU A 117 2.65 -13.39 -16.61
C LEU A 117 4.15 -13.70 -16.74
N SER A 118 4.49 -14.93 -17.12
CA SER A 118 5.88 -15.36 -17.31
C SER A 118 6.45 -14.80 -18.61
N ASP A 119 5.68 -14.89 -19.69
CA ASP A 119 6.04 -14.47 -21.05
C ASP A 119 6.19 -12.95 -21.19
N ILE A 120 5.55 -12.17 -20.32
CA ILE A 120 5.69 -10.72 -20.32
C ILE A 120 7.10 -10.32 -19.82
N GLU A 121 7.83 -9.55 -20.61
CA GLU A 121 9.16 -9.01 -20.27
C GLU A 121 9.09 -7.79 -19.34
N PHE A 122 8.54 -7.99 -18.14
CA PHE A 122 8.50 -6.96 -17.10
C PHE A 122 9.31 -7.34 -15.86
N ALA A 123 9.79 -6.31 -15.16
CA ALA A 123 10.37 -6.48 -13.84
C ALA A 123 9.40 -7.21 -12.88
N ASN A 124 9.95 -8.00 -11.96
CA ASN A 124 9.19 -8.77 -10.97
C ASN A 124 8.14 -7.94 -10.22
N ARG A 125 8.48 -6.68 -9.89
CA ARG A 125 7.54 -5.74 -9.25
C ARG A 125 6.30 -5.50 -10.11
N THR A 126 6.48 -5.28 -11.40
CA THR A 126 5.39 -5.06 -12.35
C THR A 126 4.56 -6.32 -12.55
N LYS A 127 5.18 -7.50 -12.68
CA LYS A 127 4.47 -8.79 -12.68
C LYS A 127 3.62 -8.98 -11.42
N ASN A 128 4.15 -8.63 -10.25
CA ASN A 128 3.40 -8.70 -8.99
C ASN A 128 2.25 -7.69 -8.89
N MET A 129 2.34 -6.53 -9.56
CA MET A 129 1.21 -5.61 -9.69
C MET A 129 0.10 -6.23 -10.54
N HIS A 130 0.44 -6.92 -11.64
CA HIS A 130 -0.53 -7.67 -12.45
C HIS A 130 -1.21 -8.78 -11.62
N ILE A 131 -0.45 -9.58 -10.86
CA ILE A 131 -1.02 -10.59 -9.95
C ILE A 131 -2.02 -9.95 -8.98
N THR A 132 -1.67 -8.81 -8.37
CA THR A 132 -2.53 -8.15 -7.38
C THR A 132 -3.83 -7.64 -8.02
N PHE A 133 -3.74 -7.04 -9.21
CA PHE A 133 -4.90 -6.62 -9.98
C PHE A 133 -5.79 -7.81 -10.37
N LEU A 134 -5.21 -8.84 -10.98
CA LEU A 134 -5.90 -10.04 -11.43
C LEU A 134 -6.59 -10.75 -10.26
N LYS A 135 -5.92 -10.89 -9.10
CA LYS A 135 -6.55 -11.42 -7.88
C LYS A 135 -7.81 -10.65 -7.53
N SER A 136 -7.76 -9.31 -7.58
CA SER A 136 -8.91 -8.47 -7.26
C SER A 136 -10.06 -8.60 -8.28
N VAL A 137 -9.73 -8.63 -9.59
CA VAL A 137 -10.72 -8.78 -10.67
C VAL A 137 -11.41 -10.15 -10.62
N PHE A 138 -10.64 -11.23 -10.44
CA PHE A 138 -11.24 -12.56 -10.35
C PHE A 138 -11.97 -12.79 -9.03
N ASN A 139 -11.60 -12.11 -7.94
CA ASN A 139 -12.43 -12.11 -6.73
C ASN A 139 -13.78 -11.42 -6.97
N PHE A 140 -13.80 -10.33 -7.74
CA PHE A 140 -15.03 -9.66 -8.15
C PHE A 140 -15.92 -10.56 -9.01
N ALA A 141 -15.34 -11.38 -9.88
CA ALA A 141 -16.07 -12.40 -10.64
C ALA A 141 -16.69 -13.50 -9.75
N ILE A 142 -16.13 -13.78 -8.56
CA ILE A 142 -16.71 -14.74 -7.60
C ILE A 142 -17.80 -14.07 -6.77
N LYS A 143 -17.53 -12.87 -6.24
CA LYS A 143 -18.49 -12.09 -5.45
C LYS A 143 -18.42 -10.61 -5.88
N PRO A 144 -19.57 -9.99 -6.25
CA PRO A 144 -20.94 -10.49 -6.04
C PRO A 144 -21.48 -11.42 -7.13
N TYR A 145 -20.90 -11.47 -8.33
CA TYR A 145 -21.55 -12.04 -9.52
C TYR A 145 -21.56 -13.56 -9.66
N ARG A 146 -20.75 -14.31 -8.92
CA ARG A 146 -20.74 -15.79 -8.98
C ARG A 146 -20.57 -16.33 -10.42
N ILE A 147 -19.71 -15.70 -11.22
CA ILE A 147 -19.41 -16.12 -12.61
C ILE A 147 -18.53 -17.37 -12.61
N ILE A 148 -17.61 -17.44 -11.63
CA ILE A 148 -16.68 -18.55 -11.39
C ILE A 148 -16.70 -18.95 -9.92
N ARG A 149 -16.29 -20.20 -9.64
CA ARG A 149 -16.29 -20.76 -8.27
C ARG A 149 -15.03 -20.46 -7.48
N SER A 150 -13.90 -20.30 -8.17
CA SER A 150 -12.58 -20.18 -7.56
C SER A 150 -11.70 -19.23 -8.35
N ASN A 151 -10.83 -18.50 -7.65
CA ASN A 151 -9.96 -17.51 -8.28
C ASN A 151 -8.75 -18.22 -8.93
N PRO A 152 -8.57 -18.17 -10.26
CA PRO A 152 -7.46 -18.86 -10.94
C PRO A 152 -6.08 -18.30 -10.54
N VAL A 153 -6.03 -17.13 -9.92
CA VAL A 153 -4.81 -16.42 -9.50
C VAL A 153 -4.49 -16.67 -8.02
N ALA A 154 -5.39 -17.29 -7.24
CA ALA A 154 -5.28 -17.39 -5.78
C ALA A 154 -3.87 -17.86 -5.33
N ASP A 155 -3.43 -18.97 -5.93
CA ASP A 155 -2.20 -19.68 -5.56
C ASP A 155 -0.98 -19.25 -6.39
N ILE A 156 -1.10 -18.26 -7.27
CA ILE A 156 0.06 -17.72 -7.98
C ILE A 156 0.95 -17.00 -6.96
N LYS A 157 2.16 -17.56 -6.77
CA LYS A 157 3.21 -17.00 -5.92
C LYS A 157 3.76 -15.72 -6.56
N ARG A 158 4.22 -14.80 -5.71
CA ARG A 158 4.87 -13.58 -6.18
C ARG A 158 6.20 -13.91 -6.84
N PHE A 159 6.51 -13.21 -7.93
CA PHE A 159 7.83 -13.19 -8.51
C PHE A 159 8.78 -12.49 -7.53
N THR A 160 9.80 -13.20 -7.08
CA THR A 160 10.77 -12.65 -6.12
C THR A 160 12.16 -12.71 -6.73
N THR A 161 12.97 -11.74 -6.35
CA THR A 161 14.41 -11.78 -6.53
C THR A 161 15.00 -11.55 -5.14
N LYS A 162 16.06 -12.29 -4.78
CA LYS A 162 16.82 -12.03 -3.55
C LYS A 162 17.52 -10.69 -3.74
N THR A 163 16.88 -9.61 -3.34
CA THR A 163 17.49 -8.28 -3.29
C THR A 163 17.45 -7.78 -1.87
N TYR A 164 18.63 -7.48 -1.32
CA TYR A 164 18.73 -6.71 -0.09
C TYR A 164 18.34 -5.28 -0.44
N LYS A 165 17.22 -4.81 0.11
CA LYS A 165 16.84 -3.40 -0.04
C LYS A 165 17.75 -2.58 0.87
N SER A 166 18.79 -1.97 0.32
CA SER A 166 19.48 -0.88 1.00
C SER A 166 18.60 0.35 0.94
N LEU A 167 18.31 0.93 2.11
CA LEU A 167 17.65 2.24 2.19
C LEU A 167 18.54 3.28 1.49
N THR A 168 17.94 4.16 0.69
CA THR A 168 18.69 5.22 0.00
C THR A 168 18.56 6.51 0.81
N THR A 169 19.59 6.84 1.57
CA THR A 169 19.74 8.11 2.35
C THR A 169 20.85 8.96 1.75
N PHE A 170 20.89 10.25 2.06
CA PHE A 170 22.01 11.13 1.72
C PHE A 170 23.05 11.10 2.84
N THR A 171 24.33 11.13 2.49
CA THR A 171 25.40 11.55 3.43
C THR A 171 25.34 13.06 3.65
N ILE A 172 26.08 13.56 4.65
CA ILE A 172 26.21 15.00 4.89
C ILE A 172 26.82 15.68 3.66
N ASP A 173 27.94 15.16 3.14
CA ASP A 173 28.62 15.72 1.97
C ASP A 173 27.76 15.72 0.70
N GLU A 174 27.03 14.62 0.44
CA GLU A 174 26.10 14.54 -0.71
C GLU A 174 25.00 15.60 -0.61
N MET A 175 24.50 15.85 0.59
CA MET A 175 23.44 16.80 0.85
C MET A 175 23.91 18.23 0.75
N ASP A 176 25.06 18.54 1.34
CA ASP A 176 25.67 19.87 1.30
C ASP A 176 26.07 20.24 -0.14
N LEU A 177 26.65 19.30 -0.87
CA LEU A 177 26.95 19.47 -2.30
C LEU A 177 25.67 19.81 -3.07
N LEU A 178 24.62 19.00 -2.92
CA LEU A 178 23.36 19.18 -3.65
C LEU A 178 22.71 20.54 -3.36
N LEU A 179 22.62 20.94 -2.08
CA LEU A 179 22.00 22.20 -1.69
C LEU A 179 22.84 23.40 -2.13
N LYS A 180 24.17 23.32 -2.02
CA LYS A 180 25.09 24.36 -2.48
C LYS A 180 25.00 24.56 -3.99
N THR A 181 24.94 23.48 -4.78
CA THR A 181 24.83 23.57 -6.25
C THR A 181 23.56 24.29 -6.70
N TYR A 182 22.47 24.17 -5.97
CA TYR A 182 21.19 24.77 -6.34
C TYR A 182 20.86 26.08 -5.61
N ILE A 183 21.79 26.66 -4.84
CA ILE A 183 21.55 27.83 -3.98
C ILE A 183 20.99 29.06 -4.72
N ASP A 184 21.39 29.25 -5.98
CA ASP A 184 20.91 30.36 -6.84
C ASP A 184 19.55 30.07 -7.45
N ASN A 185 19.18 28.79 -7.61
CA ASN A 185 17.84 28.39 -8.00
C ASN A 185 16.92 28.41 -6.77
N LYS A 186 16.53 29.61 -6.32
CA LYS A 186 15.77 29.82 -5.08
C LYS A 186 14.53 28.94 -4.93
N LYS A 187 13.80 28.68 -6.04
CA LYS A 187 12.63 27.78 -6.04
C LYS A 187 13.01 26.34 -5.74
N LEU A 188 13.99 25.77 -6.45
CA LEU A 188 14.41 24.38 -6.24
C LEU A 188 15.14 24.24 -4.90
N TYR A 189 16.01 25.17 -4.55
CA TYR A 189 16.71 25.21 -3.27
C TYR A 189 15.74 25.15 -2.09
N THR A 190 14.75 26.04 -2.07
CA THR A 190 13.74 26.09 -1.00
C THR A 190 12.94 24.79 -0.92
N LEU A 191 12.56 24.22 -2.08
CA LEU A 191 11.87 22.92 -2.14
C LEU A 191 12.70 21.79 -1.52
N LEU A 192 13.98 21.71 -1.85
CA LEU A 192 14.90 20.71 -1.32
C LEU A 192 15.16 20.91 0.18
N CYS A 193 15.25 22.17 0.64
CA CYS A 193 15.39 22.50 2.06
C CYS A 193 14.16 22.07 2.87
N ILE A 194 12.95 22.32 2.37
CA ILE A 194 11.73 21.80 3.00
C ILE A 194 11.79 20.27 3.08
N ALA A 195 12.16 19.59 1.99
CA ALA A 195 12.28 18.13 1.97
C ALA A 195 13.29 17.61 3.01
N ARG A 196 14.44 18.30 3.16
CA ARG A 196 15.48 17.99 4.14
C ARG A 196 14.97 18.12 5.57
N TYR A 197 14.43 19.28 5.93
CA TYR A 197 14.15 19.59 7.33
C TYR A 197 12.80 19.06 7.83
N THR A 198 11.93 18.57 6.94
CA THR A 198 10.59 18.08 7.32
C THR A 198 10.34 16.61 7.00
N GLY A 199 11.12 16.01 6.08
CA GLY A 199 10.84 14.68 5.56
C GLY A 199 9.46 14.54 4.88
N ALA A 200 8.82 15.66 4.52
CA ALA A 200 7.51 15.68 3.87
C ALA A 200 7.57 15.00 2.49
N ARG A 201 6.46 14.37 2.08
CA ARG A 201 6.35 13.76 0.75
C ARG A 201 6.30 14.86 -0.30
N TYR A 202 6.83 14.61 -1.49
CA TYR A 202 6.88 15.61 -2.57
C TYR A 202 5.52 16.25 -2.87
N GLY A 203 4.44 15.46 -2.95
CA GLY A 203 3.10 15.99 -3.14
C GLY A 203 2.60 16.87 -1.98
N GLU A 204 3.02 16.61 -0.74
CA GLU A 204 2.71 17.46 0.43
C GLU A 204 3.44 18.81 0.30
N ILE A 205 4.72 18.78 -0.05
CA ILE A 205 5.54 19.99 -0.26
C ILE A 205 4.96 20.87 -1.37
N LEU A 206 4.56 20.25 -2.49
CA LEU A 206 3.96 20.96 -3.61
C LEU A 206 2.63 21.62 -3.27
N ALA A 207 1.95 21.19 -2.21
CA ALA A 207 0.63 21.69 -1.84
C ALA A 207 0.67 22.85 -0.84
N LEU A 208 1.84 23.15 -0.26
CA LEU A 208 2.00 24.16 0.77
C LEU A 208 1.63 25.55 0.25
N THR A 209 0.84 26.26 1.04
CA THR A 209 0.59 27.70 0.88
C THR A 209 1.26 28.48 2.00
N TRP A 210 1.37 29.80 1.84
CA TRP A 210 1.93 30.66 2.89
C TRP A 210 1.15 30.60 4.21
N LEU A 211 -0.14 30.24 4.16
CA LEU A 211 -0.99 30.04 5.34
C LEU A 211 -0.65 28.76 6.12
N ASP A 212 0.07 27.83 5.52
CA ASP A 212 0.51 26.61 6.21
C ASP A 212 1.82 26.83 7.00
N ILE A 213 2.47 27.99 6.87
CA ILE A 213 3.76 28.29 7.48
C ILE A 213 3.57 29.27 8.62
N ASP A 214 3.93 28.81 9.81
CA ASP A 214 3.94 29.64 11.00
C ASP A 214 5.39 29.94 11.39
N LEU A 215 5.89 31.10 10.98
CA LEU A 215 7.26 31.53 11.25
C LEU A 215 7.45 32.03 12.70
N ALA A 216 6.36 32.38 13.39
CA ALA A 216 6.43 32.77 14.80
C ALA A 216 6.68 31.55 15.70
N TYR A 217 6.01 30.43 15.39
CA TYR A 217 6.17 29.17 16.12
C TYR A 217 7.15 28.20 15.44
N ASN A 218 7.77 28.59 14.33
CA ASN A 218 8.65 27.74 13.51
C ASN A 218 8.00 26.39 13.18
N THR A 219 6.82 26.41 12.56
CA THR A 219 6.13 25.19 12.13
C THR A 219 5.60 25.24 10.70
N ILE A 220 5.44 24.05 10.11
CA ILE A 220 4.74 23.84 8.83
C ILE A 220 3.60 22.86 9.04
N ARG A 221 2.39 23.25 8.65
CA ARG A 221 1.19 22.41 8.71
C ARG A 221 1.01 21.61 7.41
N ILE A 222 1.15 20.30 7.49
CA ILE A 222 0.81 19.38 6.41
C ILE A 222 -0.65 18.98 6.56
N ASN A 223 -1.53 19.53 5.72
CA ASN A 223 -2.97 19.26 5.73
C ASN A 223 -3.54 18.88 4.35
N LYS A 224 -2.72 18.88 3.30
CA LYS A 224 -3.14 18.65 1.91
C LYS A 224 -1.98 18.14 1.06
N GLN A 225 -2.29 17.61 -0.12
CA GLN A 225 -1.30 17.15 -1.09
C GLN A 225 -1.68 17.55 -2.52
N TRP A 226 -0.69 17.90 -3.33
CA TRP A 226 -0.85 18.16 -4.76
C TRP A 226 -0.75 16.84 -5.51
N SER A 227 -1.81 16.47 -6.22
CA SER A 227 -1.88 15.17 -6.88
C SER A 227 -2.77 15.22 -8.12
N ARG A 228 -2.66 14.19 -8.95
CA ARG A 228 -3.51 14.04 -10.14
C ARG A 228 -4.98 13.89 -9.74
N THR A 229 -5.84 14.78 -10.26
CA THR A 229 -7.28 14.83 -9.97
C THR A 229 -8.09 14.15 -11.08
N SER A 230 -7.77 14.42 -12.35
CA SER A 230 -8.30 13.71 -13.52
C SER A 230 -7.22 13.51 -14.60
N ASN A 231 -7.60 13.01 -15.78
CA ASN A 231 -6.67 12.79 -16.88
C ASN A 231 -5.90 14.08 -17.21
N ASN A 232 -4.58 14.05 -17.00
CA ASN A 232 -3.67 15.21 -17.13
C ASN A 232 -4.01 16.49 -16.35
N THR A 233 -4.92 16.43 -15.39
CA THR A 233 -5.16 17.55 -14.46
C THR A 233 -4.63 17.24 -13.07
N PHE A 234 -4.18 18.29 -12.38
CA PHE A 234 -3.63 18.21 -11.04
C PHE A 234 -4.28 19.25 -10.16
N GLY A 235 -4.40 18.92 -8.88
CA GLY A 235 -4.99 19.82 -7.90
C GLY A 235 -4.69 19.38 -6.48
N VAL A 236 -5.15 20.22 -5.56
CA VAL A 236 -5.12 19.93 -4.13
C VAL A 236 -6.07 18.78 -3.83
N LYS A 237 -5.60 17.80 -3.05
CA LYS A 237 -6.42 16.76 -2.45
C LYS A 237 -6.24 16.76 -0.95
N GLU A 238 -7.33 16.50 -0.27
CA GLU A 238 -7.32 16.24 1.15
C GLU A 238 -6.62 14.89 1.45
N PRO A 239 -5.97 14.77 2.61
CA PRO A 239 -5.32 13.55 3.00
C PRO A 239 -6.34 12.45 3.29
N LYS A 240 -6.02 11.22 2.87
CA LYS A 240 -6.94 10.08 3.00
C LYS A 240 -7.20 9.63 4.45
N THR A 241 -6.34 10.02 5.37
CA THR A 241 -6.39 9.58 6.77
C THR A 241 -6.05 10.72 7.70
N ARG A 242 -6.64 10.72 8.90
CA ARG A 242 -6.35 11.72 9.95
C ARG A 242 -4.85 11.79 10.28
N ASN A 243 -4.16 10.65 10.33
CA ASN A 243 -2.72 10.59 10.61
C ASN A 243 -1.85 11.31 9.57
N SER A 244 -2.38 11.62 8.38
CA SER A 244 -1.65 12.37 7.38
C SER A 244 -1.65 13.89 7.66
N ILE A 245 -2.59 14.38 8.48
CA ILE A 245 -2.66 15.78 8.91
C ILE A 245 -1.77 15.95 10.14
N ARG A 246 -0.78 16.83 10.05
CA ARG A 246 0.21 17.03 11.10
C ARG A 246 0.87 18.41 11.01
N THR A 247 1.43 18.85 12.13
CA THR A 247 2.26 20.06 12.20
C THR A 247 3.69 19.63 12.46
N LEU A 248 4.62 20.12 11.64
CA LEU A 248 6.03 19.78 11.70
C LEU A 248 6.81 20.95 12.26
N PRO A 249 7.60 20.76 13.34
CA PRO A 249 8.55 21.77 13.75
C PRO A 249 9.64 21.93 12.68
N ILE A 250 10.06 23.16 12.43
CA ILE A 250 11.14 23.48 11.50
C ILE A 250 12.28 24.19 12.24
N PRO A 251 13.54 23.96 11.86
CA PRO A 251 14.66 24.68 12.44
C PRO A 251 14.70 26.14 11.95
N PRO A 252 15.30 27.07 12.71
CA PRO A 252 15.41 28.48 12.33
C PRO A 252 16.04 28.71 10.95
N ILE A 253 16.97 27.85 10.53
CA ILE A 253 17.58 27.92 9.19
C ILE A 253 16.54 27.78 8.08
N LEU A 254 15.55 26.90 8.23
CA LEU A 254 14.47 26.77 7.25
C LEU A 254 13.54 27.98 7.30
N SER A 255 13.25 28.51 8.49
CA SER A 255 12.44 29.73 8.64
C SER A 255 13.06 30.92 7.90
N ASN A 256 14.38 31.10 8.01
CA ASN A 256 15.11 32.15 7.29
C ASN A 256 15.04 31.96 5.76
N ILE A 257 15.26 30.73 5.29
CA ILE A 257 15.14 30.41 3.86
C ILE A 257 13.72 30.68 3.34
N LEU A 258 12.69 30.36 4.12
CA LEU A 258 11.30 30.62 3.77
C LEU A 258 10.98 32.12 3.76
N LEU A 259 11.53 32.89 4.69
CA LEU A 259 11.42 34.36 4.72
C LEU A 259 12.04 34.99 3.47
N GLU A 260 13.27 34.58 3.12
CA GLU A 260 13.93 35.02 1.89
C GLU A 260 13.14 34.62 0.64
N TYR A 261 12.60 33.40 0.60
CA TYR A 261 11.81 32.94 -0.53
C TYR A 261 10.47 33.69 -0.65
N LYS A 262 9.89 34.12 0.47
CA LYS A 262 8.63 34.87 0.50
C LYS A 262 8.76 36.25 -0.17
N SER A 263 9.91 36.91 -0.04
CA SER A 263 10.13 38.24 -0.63
C SER A 263 10.14 38.24 -2.17
N ILE A 264 10.42 37.07 -2.78
CA ILE A 264 10.47 36.89 -4.24
C ILE A 264 9.27 36.11 -4.79
N SER A 265 8.43 35.54 -3.93
CA SER A 265 7.30 34.71 -4.34
C SER A 265 6.00 35.50 -4.35
N ASN A 266 5.36 35.57 -5.52
CA ASN A 266 4.11 36.30 -5.73
C ASN A 266 2.88 35.37 -5.82
N THR A 267 3.01 34.12 -5.39
CA THR A 267 1.94 33.12 -5.51
C THR A 267 1.44 32.66 -4.15
N GLU A 268 0.14 32.36 -4.06
CA GLU A 268 -0.49 31.84 -2.83
C GLU A 268 0.13 30.50 -2.39
N ARG A 269 0.31 29.60 -3.36
CA ARG A 269 1.05 28.34 -3.18
C ARG A 269 2.55 28.60 -3.30
N LEU A 270 3.35 28.01 -2.43
CA LEU A 270 4.80 28.22 -2.40
C LEU A 270 5.44 27.94 -3.77
N PHE A 271 5.00 26.87 -4.43
CA PHE A 271 5.57 26.43 -5.70
C PHE A 271 4.51 26.41 -6.78
N ASN A 272 4.62 27.28 -7.79
CA ASN A 272 3.81 27.18 -8.99
C ASN A 272 4.32 26.03 -9.89
N ILE A 273 4.02 24.79 -9.51
CA ILE A 273 4.33 23.56 -10.26
C ILE A 273 3.00 22.83 -10.49
N ASN A 274 2.59 22.71 -11.75
CA ASN A 274 1.26 22.20 -12.14
C ASN A 274 1.25 20.70 -12.44
N THR A 275 2.21 19.96 -11.87
CA THR A 275 2.32 18.51 -11.99
C THR A 275 2.71 17.93 -10.64
N SER A 276 2.28 16.70 -10.36
CA SER A 276 2.77 15.93 -9.21
C SER A 276 3.90 14.96 -9.59
N SER A 277 4.44 15.07 -10.81
CA SER A 277 5.54 14.24 -11.29
C SER A 277 6.84 14.59 -10.57
N THR A 278 7.54 13.57 -10.08
CA THR A 278 8.87 13.72 -9.50
C THR A 278 9.98 13.72 -10.55
N GLY A 279 9.67 13.61 -11.85
CA GLY A 279 10.65 13.45 -12.92
C GLY A 279 11.72 14.55 -12.94
N ASN A 280 11.30 15.80 -13.03
CA ASN A 280 12.22 16.95 -13.13
C ASN A 280 13.08 17.13 -11.88
N VAL A 281 12.47 17.01 -10.69
CA VAL A 281 13.23 17.13 -9.42
C VAL A 281 14.18 15.96 -9.23
N ASN A 282 13.78 14.74 -9.61
CA ASN A 282 14.66 13.57 -9.53
C ASN A 282 15.79 13.64 -10.55
N TYR A 283 15.54 14.22 -11.73
CA TYR A 283 16.59 14.47 -12.72
C TYR A 283 17.64 15.41 -12.13
N ALA A 284 17.22 16.57 -11.61
CA ALA A 284 18.12 17.53 -10.95
C ALA A 284 18.93 16.88 -9.81
N ILE A 285 18.28 16.11 -8.94
CA ILE A 285 18.97 15.39 -7.86
C ILE A 285 19.99 14.39 -8.41
N ARG A 286 19.61 13.56 -9.40
CA ARG A 286 20.47 12.49 -9.94
C ARG A 286 21.68 13.02 -10.71
N THR A 287 21.58 14.22 -11.27
CA THR A 287 22.71 14.89 -11.92
C THR A 287 23.85 15.18 -10.94
N ILE A 288 23.53 15.47 -9.68
CA ILE A 288 24.52 15.80 -8.64
C ILE A 288 24.85 14.59 -7.78
N VAL A 289 23.83 13.83 -7.36
CA VAL A 289 23.98 12.65 -6.52
C VAL A 289 23.31 11.45 -7.20
N PRO A 290 24.09 10.64 -7.94
CA PRO A 290 23.57 9.50 -8.67
C PRO A 290 22.75 8.56 -7.78
N ASN A 291 21.74 7.93 -8.36
CA ASN A 291 20.84 6.99 -7.69
C ASN A 291 19.93 7.56 -6.59
N LYS A 292 19.99 8.85 -6.24
CA LYS A 292 19.13 9.44 -5.21
C LYS A 292 17.79 9.97 -5.74
N THR A 293 16.81 9.74 -4.89
CA THR A 293 15.42 10.20 -4.87
C THR A 293 15.15 11.60 -4.32
N ILE A 294 14.11 12.33 -4.74
CA ILE A 294 13.44 13.25 -3.81
C ILE A 294 12.93 12.50 -2.56
N HIS A 295 12.57 11.22 -2.71
CA HIS A 295 12.14 10.40 -1.58
C HIS A 295 13.29 10.04 -0.62
N ALA A 296 14.55 10.14 -1.06
CA ALA A 296 15.70 9.86 -0.20
C ALA A 296 15.84 10.92 0.92
N PHE A 297 15.32 12.14 0.72
CA PHE A 297 15.26 13.16 1.78
C PHE A 297 14.44 12.69 2.97
N ARG A 298 13.27 12.09 2.70
CA ARG A 298 12.40 11.51 3.74
C ARG A 298 13.09 10.36 4.47
N HIS A 299 13.79 9.49 3.75
CA HIS A 299 14.56 8.42 4.37
C HIS A 299 15.66 8.97 5.26
N THR A 300 16.40 9.97 4.77
CA THR A 300 17.48 10.62 5.52
C THR A 300 16.94 11.31 6.78
N TYR A 301 15.84 12.05 6.67
CA TYR A 301 15.18 12.67 7.82
C TYR A 301 14.81 11.63 8.89
N ALA A 302 14.17 10.53 8.49
CA ALA A 302 13.77 9.46 9.40
C ALA A 302 14.98 8.80 10.08
N THR A 303 16.02 8.44 9.32
CA THR A 303 17.22 7.82 9.88
C THR A 303 18.00 8.76 10.78
N THR A 304 18.10 10.04 10.42
CA THR A 304 18.77 11.04 11.26
C THR A 304 18.04 11.21 12.59
N LEU A 305 16.71 11.30 12.61
CA LEU A 305 15.97 11.37 13.87
C LEU A 305 16.17 10.13 14.76
N LEU A 306 16.07 8.93 14.17
CA LEU A 306 16.28 7.67 14.90
C LEU A 306 17.71 7.55 15.44
N ALA A 307 18.72 7.92 14.65
CA ALA A 307 20.12 7.91 15.07
C ALA A 307 20.40 8.88 16.23
N ASN A 308 19.62 9.95 16.35
CA ASN A 308 19.67 10.92 17.45
C ASN A 308 18.71 10.58 18.61
N GLY A 309 18.23 9.34 18.70
CA GLY A 309 17.47 8.84 19.85
C GLY A 309 15.98 9.23 19.88
N VAL A 310 15.44 9.83 18.81
CA VAL A 310 14.00 10.11 18.74
C VAL A 310 13.22 8.80 18.62
N ASP A 311 12.19 8.63 19.44
CA ASP A 311 11.43 7.39 19.46
C ASP A 311 10.66 7.15 18.15
N ILE A 312 10.46 5.86 17.82
CA ILE A 312 9.86 5.45 16.55
C ILE A 312 8.42 5.96 16.36
N LYS A 313 7.66 6.14 17.45
CA LYS A 313 6.28 6.61 17.39
C LYS A 313 6.25 8.09 17.04
N THR A 314 7.14 8.89 17.62
CA THR A 314 7.35 10.30 17.25
C THR A 314 7.81 10.42 15.80
N VAL A 315 8.79 9.63 15.36
CA VAL A 315 9.22 9.63 13.95
C VAL A 315 8.06 9.27 13.02
N ALA A 316 7.26 8.25 13.34
CA ALA A 316 6.09 7.88 12.54
C ALA A 316 5.04 8.99 12.47
N SER A 317 4.82 9.70 13.59
CA SER A 317 3.93 10.87 13.67
C SER A 317 4.43 12.01 12.77
N LEU A 318 5.71 12.40 12.88
CA LEU A 318 6.34 13.44 12.06
C LEU A 318 6.34 13.09 10.57
N LEU A 319 6.51 11.81 10.25
CA LEU A 319 6.42 11.33 8.88
C LEU A 319 4.97 11.27 8.36
N GLY A 320 3.96 11.23 9.23
CA GLY A 320 2.59 10.92 8.83
C GLY A 320 2.49 9.54 8.19
N ASP A 321 3.07 8.53 8.84
CA ASP A 321 3.14 7.14 8.39
C ASP A 321 2.68 6.15 9.47
N ASN A 322 2.44 4.90 9.08
CA ASN A 322 2.13 3.84 10.03
C ASN A 322 3.41 3.39 10.75
N ILE A 323 3.35 3.23 12.07
CA ILE A 323 4.47 2.77 12.91
C ILE A 323 5.09 1.48 12.35
N ASN A 324 4.27 0.51 11.93
CA ASN A 324 4.76 -0.75 11.36
C ASN A 324 5.51 -0.54 10.04
N THR A 325 5.09 0.42 9.22
CA THR A 325 5.82 0.78 7.99
C THR A 325 7.18 1.36 8.35
N VAL A 326 7.24 2.29 9.30
CA VAL A 326 8.50 2.89 9.77
C VAL A 326 9.41 1.82 10.36
N MET A 327 8.88 0.92 11.19
CA MET A 327 9.61 -0.18 11.79
C MET A 327 10.24 -1.08 10.74
N ASN A 328 9.44 -1.57 9.80
CA ASN A 328 9.92 -2.46 8.72
C ASN A 328 10.94 -1.79 7.78
N VAL A 329 10.90 -0.46 7.65
CA VAL A 329 11.76 0.27 6.71
C VAL A 329 13.07 0.73 7.36
N TYR A 330 13.04 1.18 8.63
CA TYR A 330 14.16 1.90 9.24
C TYR A 330 14.85 1.16 10.39
N VAL A 331 14.17 0.27 11.11
CA VAL A 331 14.77 -0.41 12.30
C VAL A 331 15.89 -1.38 11.90
N HIS A 332 15.91 -1.84 10.66
CA HIS A 332 16.97 -2.73 10.17
C HIS A 332 18.29 -2.00 9.83
N TYR A 333 18.33 -0.67 9.82
CA TYR A 333 19.52 0.12 9.49
C TYR A 333 20.32 0.41 10.76
N SER A 334 20.94 -0.63 11.32
CA SER A 334 21.35 -0.64 12.72
C SER A 334 22.84 -0.79 12.97
N ASP A 335 23.76 -0.46 12.06
CA ASP A 335 25.18 -0.50 12.45
C ASP A 335 25.50 0.63 13.46
N GLU A 336 25.00 1.83 13.20
CA GLU A 336 25.18 2.98 14.11
C GLU A 336 24.26 2.90 15.33
N MET A 337 23.02 2.42 15.16
CA MET A 337 22.14 2.14 16.31
C MET A 337 22.68 1.02 17.19
N ARG A 338 23.33 -0.02 16.63
CA ARG A 338 24.01 -1.06 17.42
C ARG A 338 25.24 -0.51 18.12
N LYS A 339 26.00 0.39 17.48
CA LYS A 339 27.16 1.03 18.09
C LYS A 339 26.76 1.93 19.26
N ASN A 340 25.71 2.73 19.09
CA ASN A 340 25.14 3.55 20.16
C ASN A 340 24.53 2.66 21.24
N ALA A 341 23.79 1.60 20.88
CA ALA A 341 23.28 0.65 21.86
C ALA A 341 24.39 -0.06 22.65
N ALA A 342 25.53 -0.37 22.02
CA ALA A 342 26.69 -0.93 22.73
C ALA A 342 27.27 0.08 23.73
N GLN A 343 27.37 1.36 23.33
CA GLN A 343 27.81 2.44 24.22
C GLN A 343 26.80 2.70 25.34
N ASP A 344 25.51 2.64 25.07
CA ASP A 344 24.43 2.85 26.03
C ASP A 344 24.34 1.67 27.00
N VAL A 345 24.47 0.43 26.52
CA VAL A 345 24.55 -0.77 27.37
C VAL A 345 25.77 -0.69 28.28
N SER A 346 26.93 -0.27 27.76
CA SER A 346 28.10 0.00 28.60
C SER A 346 27.79 1.11 29.61
N LYS A 347 27.28 2.28 29.22
CA LYS A 347 26.91 3.33 30.19
C LYS A 347 25.87 2.91 31.24
N ILE A 348 24.94 2.02 30.91
CA ILE A 348 23.86 1.58 31.80
C ILE A 348 24.31 0.44 32.72
N PHE A 349 25.19 -0.44 32.24
CA PHE A 349 25.54 -1.70 32.92
C PHE A 349 27.05 -1.91 33.15
N GLY A 350 27.94 -1.00 32.73
CA GLY A 350 29.40 -1.09 32.87
C GLY A 350 30.19 -0.26 31.87
#